data_AF-A0A8T3U6U3-F1
#
_entry.id   AF-A0A8T3U6U3-F1
#
_cell.length_a   1.000
_cell.length_b   1.000
_cell.length_c   1.000
_cell.angle_alpha   90.00
_cell.angle_beta   90.00
_cell.angle_gamma   90.00
#
_symmetry.space_group_name_H-M   'P 1'
#
loop_
_entity.id
_entity.type
_entity.pdbx_description
1 polymer ?
#
loop_
_entity_poly.entity_id
_entity_poly.type
_entity_poly.pdbx_seq_one_letter_code
_entity_poly.pdbx_strand_id
1 'polypeptide(L)' 'MKYVVRTFNPEQSVIKEANNYHDIINEFKENNKDFKVGAIYKQDNVVQCNVYSTHGLFIDMLEITMQ' A
#
# COMPACT_ATOMS: atom_id res chain seq x y z
N MET A 1 -6.00 -10.38 10.53
CA MET A 1 -5.53 -11.13 9.34
C MET A 1 -4.12 -10.69 9.01
N LYS A 2 -3.28 -11.58 8.49
CA LYS A 2 -1.88 -11.28 8.17
C LYS A 2 -1.78 -10.85 6.71
N TYR A 3 -1.09 -9.74 6.47
CA TYR A 3 -0.84 -9.20 5.15
C TYR A 3 0.66 -9.05 4.93
N VAL A 4 1.09 -9.28 3.70
CA VAL A 4 2.42 -8.88 3.21
C VAL A 4 2.22 -7.63 2.36
N VAL A 5 2.91 -6.55 2.70
CA VAL A 5 2.92 -5.30 1.95
C VAL A 5 4.28 -5.17 1.28
N ARG A 6 4.30 -5.20 -0.05
CA ARG A 6 5.49 -5.03 -0.87
C ARG A 6 5.50 -3.67 -1.54
N THR A 7 6.70 -3.16 -1.77
CA THR A 7 6.96 -1.95 -2.55
C THR A 7 8.05 -2.26 -3.59
N PHE A 8 8.37 -1.31 -4.48
CA PHE A 8 9.49 -1.48 -5.41
C PHE A 8 10.85 -1.51 -4.71
N ASN A 9 10.95 -1.02 -3.47
CA ASN A 9 12.12 -1.20 -2.63
C ASN A 9 11.91 -2.40 -1.69
N PRO A 10 12.49 -3.58 -1.98
CA PRO A 10 12.24 -4.79 -1.20
C PRO A 10 12.60 -4.64 0.28
N GLU A 11 13.57 -3.79 0.62
CA GLU A 11 13.99 -3.52 2.00
C GLU A 11 12.92 -2.78 2.83
N GLN A 12 11.96 -2.13 2.16
CA GLN A 12 10.84 -1.43 2.78
C GLN A 12 9.56 -2.29 2.83
N SER A 13 9.62 -3.52 2.33
CA SER A 13 8.48 -4.44 2.41
C SER A 13 8.28 -4.95 3.83
N VAL A 14 7.04 -5.04 4.26
CA VAL A 14 6.68 -5.37 5.65
C VAL A 14 5.56 -6.39 5.74
N ILE A 15 5.56 -7.16 6.82
CA ILE A 15 4.44 -8.03 7.19
C ILE A 15 3.67 -7.32 8.29
N LYS A 16 2.34 -7.28 8.16
CA LYS A 16 1.47 -6.58 9.12
C LYS A 16 0.18 -7.33 9.40
N GLU A 17 -0.33 -7.17 10.61
CA GLU A 17 -1.67 -7.64 10.97
C GLU A 17 -2.68 -6.49 10.86
N ALA A 18 -3.79 -6.74 10.19
CA ALA A 18 -4.89 -5.79 10.04
C ALA A 18 -6.25 -6.51 9.93
N ASN A 19 -7.33 -5.78 10.19
CA ASN A 19 -8.69 -6.28 9.99
C ASN A 19 -9.13 -6.16 8.53
N ASN A 20 -8.55 -5.22 7.78
CA ASN A 20 -8.81 -5.04 6.36
C ASN A 20 -7.60 -4.38 5.68
N TYR A 21 -7.41 -4.61 4.37
CA TYR A 21 -6.40 -3.89 3.58
C TYR A 21 -6.63 -2.36 3.59
N HIS A 22 -7.88 -1.90 3.78
CA HIS A 22 -8.19 -0.49 3.94
C HIS A 22 -7.46 0.14 5.14
N ASP A 23 -7.28 -0.60 6.24
CA ASP A 23 -6.58 -0.09 7.43
C ASP A 23 -5.10 0.17 7.10
N ILE A 24 -4.47 -0.73 6.34
CA ILE A 24 -3.08 -0.60 5.87
C ILE A 24 -2.93 0.65 4.99
N ILE A 25 -3.87 0.87 4.06
CA ILE A 25 -3.85 2.03 3.16
C ILE A 25 -4.07 3.34 3.95
N ASN A 26 -4.98 3.35 4.92
CA ASN A 26 -5.26 4.53 5.73
C ASN A 26 -4.06 4.91 6.59
N GLU A 27 -3.46 3.92 7.26
CA GLU A 27 -2.26 4.13 8.05
C GLU A 27 -1.09 4.62 7.19
N PHE A 28 -0.92 4.07 5.97
CA PHE A 28 0.08 4.58 5.03
C PHE A 28 -0.12 6.07 4.73
N LYS A 29 -1.36 6.49 4.46
CA LYS A 29 -1.70 7.90 4.20
C LYS A 29 -1.45 8.79 5.41
N GLU A 30 -1.77 8.32 6.61
CA GLU A 30 -1.57 9.07 7.85
C GLU A 30 -0.09 9.29 8.17
N ASN A 31 0.73 8.26 7.95
CA ASN A 31 2.16 8.30 8.20
C ASN A 31 2.97 9.01 7.09
N ASN A 32 2.45 9.07 5.86
CA ASN A 32 3.16 9.62 4.71
C ASN A 32 2.37 10.76 4.04
N LYS A 33 2.29 11.90 4.71
CA LYS A 33 1.50 13.08 4.25
C LYS A 33 1.96 13.68 2.92
N ASP A 34 3.21 13.42 2.52
CA ASP A 34 3.79 13.89 1.26
C ASP A 34 3.44 12.98 0.06
N PHE A 35 2.74 11.88 0.31
CA PHE A 35 2.30 10.95 -0.72
C PHE A 35 0.78 10.87 -0.84
N LYS A 36 0.34 10.46 -2.02
CA LYS A 36 -1.07 10.22 -2.36
C LYS A 36 -1.20 8.79 -2.86
N VAL A 37 -2.14 8.05 -2.28
CA VAL A 37 -2.55 6.75 -2.84
C VAL A 37 -3.57 7.02 -3.94
N GLY A 38 -3.25 6.61 -5.16
CA GLY A 38 -4.10 6.75 -6.34
C GLY A 38 -5.02 5.55 -6.53
N ALA A 39 -5.14 5.10 -7.78
CA ALA A 39 -6.01 3.98 -8.13
C ALA A 39 -5.69 2.73 -7.31
N ILE A 40 -6.75 2.08 -6.82
CA ILE A 40 -6.69 0.84 -6.03
C ILE A 40 -7.33 -0.26 -6.88
N TYR A 41 -6.57 -1.31 -7.12
CA TYR A 41 -6.99 -2.49 -7.86
C TYR A 41 -7.05 -3.66 -6.88
N LYS A 42 -8.14 -4.42 -6.91
CA LYS A 42 -8.29 -5.63 -6.08
C LYS A 42 -8.63 -6.81 -6.95
N GLN A 43 -7.85 -7.88 -6.83
CA GLN A 43 -8.13 -9.17 -7.43
C GLN A 43 -7.86 -10.26 -6.40
N ASP A 44 -8.89 -11.06 -6.09
CA ASP A 44 -8.83 -12.11 -5.08
C ASP A 44 -8.27 -11.60 -3.73
N ASN A 45 -7.11 -12.14 -3.34
CA ASN A 45 -6.39 -11.85 -2.10
C ASN A 45 -5.27 -10.80 -2.27
N VAL A 46 -5.14 -10.21 -3.45
CA VAL A 46 -4.13 -9.21 -3.78
C VAL A 46 -4.81 -7.86 -4.00
N VAL A 47 -4.27 -6.83 -3.36
CA VAL A 47 -4.62 -5.43 -3.58
C VAL A 47 -3.38 -4.70 -4.02
N GLN A 48 -3.48 -3.95 -5.11
CA GLN A 48 -2.40 -3.10 -5.60
C GLN A 48 -2.86 -1.65 -5.60
N CYS A 49 -2.04 -0.74 -5.09
CA CYS A 49 -2.34 0.68 -5.18
C CYS A 49 -1.10 1.51 -5.54
N ASN A 50 -1.31 2.45 -6.45
CA ASN A 50 -0.24 3.35 -6.88
C ASN A 50 -0.01 4.44 -5.84
N VAL A 51 1.25 4.78 -5.61
CA VAL A 51 1.68 5.87 -4.74
C VAL A 51 2.26 6.98 -5.61
N TYR A 52 1.77 8.18 -5.40
CA TYR A 52 2.21 9.39 -6.10
C TYR A 52 2.75 10.42 -5.11
N SER A 53 3.60 11.32 -5.57
CA SER A 53 3.91 12.55 -4.83
C SER A 53 2.69 13.47 -4.80
N THR A 54 2.71 14.46 -3.90
CA THR A 54 1.70 15.53 -3.89
C THR A 54 1.54 16.25 -5.23
N HIS A 55 2.61 16.30 -6.04
CA HIS A 55 2.67 16.90 -7.37
C HIS A 55 2.23 15.96 -8.52
N GLY A 56 1.79 14.73 -8.21
CA GLY A 56 1.25 13.79 -9.18
C GLY A 56 2.30 12.93 -9.92
N LEU A 57 3.56 12.94 -9.47
CA LEU A 57 4.57 12.03 -9.99
C LEU A 57 4.37 10.64 -9.41
N PHE A 58 4.44 9.61 -10.23
CA PHE A 58 4.42 8.22 -9.74
C PHE A 58 5.71 7.93 -8.96
N ILE A 59 5.57 7.36 -7.77
CA ILE A 59 6.67 7.07 -6.85
C ILE A 59 6.84 5.56 -6.66
N ASP A 60 5.74 4.87 -6.37
CA ASP A 60 5.78 3.45 -6.01
C ASP A 60 4.42 2.76 -6.27
N MET A 61 4.37 1.45 -6.04
CA MET A 61 3.15 0.66 -5.97
C MET A 61 3.20 -0.22 -4.72
N LEU A 62 2.16 -0.12 -3.88
CA LEU A 62 1.99 -1.04 -2.75
C LEU A 62 1.23 -2.27 -3.24
N GLU A 63 1.83 -3.45 -3.13
CA GLU A 63 1.15 -4.72 -3.29
C GLU A 63 0.87 -5.33 -1.90
N ILE A 64 -0.40 -5.43 -1.56
CA ILE A 64 -0.91 -5.93 -0.28
C ILE A 64 -1.55 -7.30 -0.52
N THR A 65 -0.92 -8.35 -0.03
CA THR A 65 -1.38 -9.74 -0.20
C THR A 65 -1.81 -10.33 1.13
N MET A 66 -3.05 -10.81 1.22
CA MET A 66 -3.55 -11.54 2.40
C MET A 66 -2.96 -12.95 2.44
N GLN A 67 -2.40 -13.36 3.59
CA GLN A 67 -1.90 -14.71 3.85
C GLN A 67 -2.92 -15.57 4.58
#